data_AF-A0A1H9XIE3-F1
#
_entry.id   AF-A0A1H9XIE3-F1
#
_cell.length_a   1.000
_cell.length_b   1.000
_cell.length_c   1.000
_cell.angle_alpha   90.00
_cell.angle_beta   90.00
_cell.angle_gamma   90.00
#
_symmetry.space_group_name_H-M   'P 1'
#
loop_
_entity.id
_entity.type
_entity.pdbx_description
1 polymer ?
#
loop_
_entity_poly.entity_id
_entity_poly.type
_entity_poly.pdbx_seq_one_letter_code
_entity_poly.pdbx_strand_id
1 'polypeptide(L)'
;MDIKLSAEVYRIGVLIGLLNIQDVIKWADSVIEQCDTPPYEIIELSLSAKEKLEDITLRLMEIRGDFDDNDLSSKVILGLLNQYLNTPEDIANVIEKLDKLIEYLPDSYEGIKMEIHFLSDGFYLAEENIYGDLKEVHSNLKEFLIRFIDYTKYLA
;
A
#
# COMPACT_ATOMS: atom_id res chain seq x y z
N MET A 1 -1.32 12.90 11.96
CA MET A 1 -0.72 11.76 11.23
C MET A 1 0.40 11.16 12.07
N ASP A 2 0.44 9.83 12.21
CA ASP A 2 1.57 9.15 12.84
C ASP A 2 2.69 8.97 11.79
N ILE A 3 3.86 9.55 12.05
CA ILE A 3 4.97 9.60 11.09
C ILE A 3 5.53 8.20 10.84
N LYS A 4 5.61 7.33 11.85
CA LYS A 4 6.16 5.98 11.70
C LYS A 4 5.19 5.08 10.93
N LEU A 5 3.91 5.11 11.26
CA LEU A 5 2.89 4.41 10.47
C LEU A 5 2.94 4.84 9.00
N SER A 6 2.99 6.15 8.76
CA SER A 6 3.04 6.69 7.40
C SER A 6 4.29 6.22 6.67
N ALA A 7 5.45 6.29 7.31
CA ALA A 7 6.71 5.80 6.75
C ALA A 7 6.61 4.34 6.29
N GLU A 8 6.01 3.46 7.10
CA GLU A 8 5.82 2.05 6.72
C GLU A 8 4.82 1.88 5.56
N VAL A 9 3.75 2.68 5.52
CA VAL A 9 2.80 2.65 4.39
C VAL A 9 3.48 3.10 3.09
N TYR A 10 4.25 4.18 3.12
CA TYR A 10 5.01 4.64 1.96
C TYR A 10 6.07 3.62 1.55
N ARG A 11 6.75 2.96 2.50
CA ARG A 11 7.76 1.94 2.24
C ARG A 11 7.17 0.75 1.49
N ILE A 12 6.11 0.14 2.02
CA ILE A 12 5.46 -1.00 1.39
C ILE A 12 4.78 -0.56 0.09
N GLY A 13 4.10 0.59 0.08
CA GLY A 13 3.43 1.12 -1.10
C GLY A 13 4.37 1.30 -2.29
N VAL A 14 5.60 1.75 -2.06
CA VAL A 14 6.63 1.85 -3.09
C VAL A 14 7.14 0.47 -3.52
N LEU A 15 7.38 -0.45 -2.58
CA LEU A 15 7.85 -1.81 -2.87
C LEU A 15 6.88 -2.62 -3.74
N ILE A 16 5.57 -2.46 -3.52
CA ILE A 16 4.54 -3.13 -4.34
C ILE A 16 4.23 -2.35 -5.63
N GLY A 17 4.79 -1.15 -5.80
CA GLY A 17 4.55 -0.27 -6.95
C GLY A 17 3.18 0.43 -6.94
N LEU A 18 2.55 0.58 -5.76
CA LEU A 18 1.37 1.43 -5.54
C LEU A 18 1.74 2.91 -5.56
N LEU A 19 2.89 3.24 -4.99
CA LEU A 19 3.43 4.59 -4.88
C LEU A 19 4.78 4.67 -5.60
N ASN A 20 5.20 5.87 -5.95
CA ASN A 20 6.53 6.12 -6.49
C ASN A 20 7.36 7.00 -5.55
N ILE A 21 8.66 7.17 -5.86
CA ILE A 21 9.58 7.98 -5.06
C ILE A 21 9.06 9.42 -4.90
N GLN A 22 8.46 10.02 -5.94
CA GLN A 22 7.94 11.40 -5.84
C GLN A 22 6.79 11.51 -4.85
N ASP A 23 5.98 10.45 -4.67
CA ASP A 23 4.92 10.44 -3.65
C ASP A 23 5.53 10.44 -2.24
N VAL A 24 6.64 9.72 -2.03
CA VAL A 24 7.40 9.72 -0.77
C VAL A 24 7.99 11.10 -0.48
N ILE A 25 8.60 11.74 -1.49
CA ILE A 25 9.20 13.07 -1.31
C ILE A 25 8.14 14.10 -0.96
N LYS A 26 7.00 14.11 -1.69
CA LYS A 26 5.88 15.01 -1.39
C LYS A 26 5.35 14.82 0.03
N TRP A 27 5.25 13.57 0.48
CA TRP A 27 4.88 13.27 1.85
C TRP A 27 5.89 13.83 2.86
N ALA A 28 7.19 13.59 2.66
CA ALA A 28 8.23 14.12 3.53
C ALA A 28 8.20 15.66 3.59
N ASP A 29 8.06 16.33 2.44
CA ASP A 29 7.90 17.79 2.36
C ASP A 29 6.67 18.26 3.16
N SER A 30 5.53 17.59 3.01
CA SER A 30 4.32 17.93 3.76
C SER A 30 4.47 17.78 5.28
N VAL A 31 5.26 16.80 5.74
CA VAL A 31 5.57 16.63 7.17
C VAL A 31 6.44 17.77 7.67
N ILE A 32 7.42 18.21 6.87
CA ILE A 32 8.30 19.35 7.19
C ILE A 32 7.49 20.64 7.29
N GLU A 33 6.54 20.86 6.39
CA GLU A 33 5.68 22.05 6.41
C GLU A 33 4.75 22.11 7.62
N GLN A 34 4.31 20.96 8.13
CA GLN A 34 3.33 20.87 9.22
C GLN A 34 3.96 20.74 10.61
N CYS A 35 5.26 20.42 10.69
CA CYS A 35 5.97 20.18 11.94
C CYS A 35 6.94 21.32 12.23
N ASP A 36 6.76 22.02 13.37
CA ASP A 36 7.67 23.09 13.77
C ASP A 36 9.13 22.60 13.97
N THR A 37 9.28 21.33 14.34
CA THR A 37 10.58 20.67 14.55
C THR A 37 10.59 19.30 13.87
N PRO A 38 10.75 19.24 12.54
CA PRO A 38 10.65 17.97 11.81
C PRO A 38 11.82 17.05 12.17
N PRO A 39 11.60 15.72 12.22
CA PRO A 39 12.66 14.75 12.44
C PRO A 39 13.75 14.86 11.36
N TYR A 40 15.01 14.69 11.75
CA TYR A 40 16.13 14.80 10.82
C TYR A 40 16.03 13.77 9.68
N GLU A 41 15.56 12.57 9.99
CA GLU A 41 15.33 11.49 9.03
C GLU A 41 14.33 11.90 7.93
N ILE A 42 13.33 12.72 8.26
CA ILE A 42 12.34 13.23 7.31
C ILE A 42 12.95 14.31 6.40
N ILE A 43 13.78 15.19 6.95
CA ILE A 43 14.51 16.22 6.18
C ILE A 43 15.45 15.55 5.18
N GLU A 44 16.21 14.56 5.62
CA GLU A 44 17.11 13.80 4.75
C GLU A 44 16.32 13.09 3.64
N LEU A 45 15.20 12.46 3.99
CA LEU A 45 14.34 11.78 3.02
C LEU A 45 13.82 12.73 1.94
N SER A 46 13.40 13.96 2.28
CA SER A 46 12.88 14.90 1.28
C SER A 46 13.94 15.36 0.26
N LEU A 47 15.22 15.27 0.63
CA LEU A 47 16.35 15.61 -0.25
C LEU A 47 16.79 14.43 -1.15
N SER A 48 16.25 13.24 -0.95
CA SER A 48 16.68 12.00 -1.61
C SER A 48 15.97 11.69 -2.94
N ALA A 49 15.33 12.65 -3.59
CA ALA A 49 14.50 12.44 -4.79
C ALA A 49 15.19 11.72 -5.99
N LYS A 50 16.53 11.69 -6.02
CA LYS A 50 17.34 11.04 -7.07
C LYS A 50 17.99 9.72 -6.63
N GLU A 51 17.75 9.30 -5.40
CA GLU A 51 18.27 8.04 -4.88
C GLU A 51 17.53 6.84 -5.47
N LYS A 52 18.13 5.65 -5.28
CA LYS A 52 17.51 4.41 -5.77
C LYS A 52 16.40 3.97 -4.83
N LEU A 53 15.54 3.08 -5.33
CA LEU A 53 14.42 2.54 -4.58
C LEU A 53 14.88 1.93 -3.25
N GLU A 54 15.97 1.15 -3.29
CA GLU A 54 16.53 0.46 -2.13
C GLU A 54 16.94 1.46 -1.04
N ASP A 55 17.63 2.54 -1.42
CA ASP A 55 18.07 3.58 -0.50
C ASP A 55 16.86 4.30 0.15
N ILE A 56 15.84 4.64 -0.64
CA ILE A 56 14.59 5.24 -0.13
C ILE A 56 13.90 4.30 0.88
N THR A 57 13.82 3.01 0.58
CA THR A 57 13.17 2.04 1.47
C THR A 57 13.91 1.85 2.79
N LEU A 58 15.25 1.91 2.78
CA LEU A 58 16.07 1.87 3.99
C LEU A 58 15.83 3.11 4.85
N ARG A 59 15.84 4.30 4.25
CA ARG A 59 15.56 5.56 4.96
C ARG A 59 14.18 5.58 5.61
N LEU A 60 13.16 5.08 4.90
CA LEU A 60 11.81 4.96 5.46
C LEU A 60 11.76 4.02 6.67
N MET A 61 12.54 2.94 6.64
CA MET A 61 12.65 1.99 7.76
C MET A 61 13.31 2.60 9.00
N GLU A 62 14.30 3.49 8.79
CA GLU A 62 15.07 4.17 9.86
C GLU A 62 14.29 5.25 10.61
N ILE A 63 13.17 5.72 10.06
CA ILE A 63 12.28 6.67 10.75
C ILE A 63 11.82 6.04 12.06
N ARG A 64 12.07 6.76 13.15
CA ARG A 64 11.77 6.33 14.52
C ARG A 64 10.33 6.64 14.89
N GLY A 65 9.75 5.79 15.74
CA GLY A 65 8.46 6.01 16.39
C GLY A 65 7.98 4.75 17.08
N ASP A 66 7.18 4.92 18.13
CA ASP A 66 6.55 3.83 18.85
C ASP A 66 5.26 3.48 18.14
N PHE A 67 5.36 2.58 17.17
CA PHE A 67 4.20 2.07 16.45
C PHE A 67 4.02 0.58 16.75
N ASP A 68 3.06 0.28 17.61
CA ASP A 68 2.83 -1.05 18.19
C ASP A 68 1.94 -1.95 17.32
N ASP A 69 1.34 -1.42 16.24
CA ASP A 69 0.33 -2.11 15.44
C ASP A 69 0.81 -2.38 14.00
N ASN A 70 1.80 -3.28 13.86
CA ASN A 70 2.36 -3.68 12.55
C ASN A 70 1.30 -4.03 11.49
N ASP A 71 0.10 -4.40 11.91
CA ASP A 71 -1.03 -4.81 11.08
C ASP A 71 -1.74 -3.61 10.40
N LEU A 72 -1.63 -2.40 10.94
CA LEU A 72 -2.37 -1.23 10.46
C LEU A 72 -1.87 -0.73 9.11
N SER A 73 -0.55 -0.73 8.88
CA SER A 73 0.04 -0.26 7.61
C SER A 73 -0.50 -1.06 6.42
N SER A 74 -0.61 -2.39 6.57
CA SER A 74 -1.23 -3.29 5.60
C SER A 74 -2.70 -2.95 5.36
N LYS A 75 -3.48 -2.66 6.42
CA LYS A 75 -4.90 -2.26 6.26
C LYS A 75 -5.04 -0.94 5.52
N VAL A 76 -4.16 0.04 5.80
CA VAL A 76 -4.13 1.31 5.07
C VAL A 76 -3.88 1.06 3.59
N ILE A 77 -2.89 0.22 3.25
CA ILE A 77 -2.56 -0.10 1.85
C ILE A 77 -3.73 -0.79 1.13
N LEU A 78 -4.39 -1.75 1.79
CA LEU A 78 -5.61 -2.38 1.26
C LEU A 78 -6.71 -1.34 1.00
N GLY A 79 -6.89 -0.39 1.93
CA GLY A 79 -7.81 0.73 1.77
C GLY A 79 -7.43 1.66 0.60
N LEU A 80 -6.15 1.94 0.40
CA LEU A 80 -5.65 2.73 -0.72
C LEU A 80 -5.89 2.02 -2.05
N LEU A 81 -5.61 0.72 -2.16
CA LEU A 81 -5.83 -0.07 -3.38
C LEU A 81 -7.30 -0.01 -3.85
N ASN A 82 -8.26 0.12 -2.93
CA ASN A 82 -9.67 0.33 -3.28
C ASN A 82 -9.91 1.59 -4.15
N GLN A 83 -9.09 2.64 -3.96
CA GLN A 83 -9.16 3.89 -4.70
C GLN A 83 -8.61 3.77 -6.12
N TYR A 84 -7.79 2.74 -6.38
CA TYR A 84 -7.24 2.43 -7.70
C TYR A 84 -8.10 1.44 -8.50
N LEU A 85 -9.12 0.83 -7.88
CA LEU A 85 -10.09 -0.05 -8.54
C LEU A 85 -11.36 0.72 -8.92
N ASN A 86 -11.34 1.38 -10.08
CA ASN A 86 -12.45 2.20 -10.58
C ASN A 86 -13.15 1.55 -11.77
N THR A 87 -12.41 0.88 -12.64
CA THR A 87 -12.93 0.19 -13.81
C THR A 87 -12.39 -1.24 -13.90
N PRO A 88 -13.02 -2.13 -14.69
CA PRO A 88 -12.51 -3.49 -14.90
C PRO A 88 -11.08 -3.55 -15.46
N GLU A 89 -10.62 -2.53 -16.18
CA GLU A 89 -9.25 -2.44 -16.70
C GLU A 89 -8.21 -2.28 -15.59
N ASP A 90 -8.61 -1.85 -14.38
CA ASP A 90 -7.72 -1.68 -13.24
C ASP A 90 -7.42 -3.01 -12.52
N ILE A 91 -8.23 -4.06 -12.74
CA ILE A 91 -8.17 -5.32 -11.99
C ILE A 91 -6.76 -5.93 -12.01
N ALA A 92 -6.16 -6.05 -13.19
CA ALA A 92 -4.85 -6.68 -13.37
C ALA A 92 -3.76 -5.97 -12.53
N ASN A 93 -3.76 -4.63 -12.55
CA ASN A 93 -2.79 -3.82 -11.82
C ASN A 93 -3.01 -3.90 -10.29
N VAL A 94 -4.27 -3.93 -9.85
CA VAL A 94 -4.60 -4.07 -8.42
C VAL A 94 -4.21 -5.46 -7.91
N ILE A 95 -4.47 -6.51 -8.68
CA ILE A 95 -4.08 -7.88 -8.33
C ILE A 95 -2.56 -8.03 -8.27
N GLU A 96 -1.82 -7.52 -9.26
CA GLU A 96 -0.35 -7.52 -9.22
C GLU A 96 0.20 -6.90 -7.92
N LYS A 97 -0.43 -5.81 -7.45
CA LYS A 97 -0.04 -5.15 -6.21
C LYS A 97 -0.43 -5.95 -4.97
N LEU A 98 -1.60 -6.59 -4.99
CA LEU A 98 -2.04 -7.46 -3.90
C LEU A 98 -1.13 -8.69 -3.76
N ASP A 99 -0.74 -9.33 -4.86
CA ASP A 99 0.18 -10.47 -4.84
C ASP A 99 1.52 -10.09 -4.21
N LYS A 100 2.08 -8.93 -4.58
CA LYS A 100 3.31 -8.40 -3.93
C LYS A 100 3.10 -8.04 -2.46
N LEU A 101 1.91 -7.56 -2.10
CA LEU A 101 1.59 -7.17 -0.71
C LEU A 101 1.65 -8.36 0.25
N ILE A 102 1.36 -9.59 -0.22
CA ILE A 102 1.38 -10.81 0.60
C ILE A 102 2.70 -10.96 1.37
N GLU A 103 3.84 -10.62 0.75
CA GLU A 103 5.18 -10.70 1.37
C GLU A 103 5.34 -9.79 2.59
N TYR A 104 4.52 -8.74 2.69
CA TYR A 104 4.54 -7.74 3.75
C TYR A 104 3.36 -7.88 4.72
N LEU A 105 2.46 -8.84 4.49
CA LEU A 105 1.37 -9.10 5.41
C LEU A 105 1.87 -9.91 6.63
N PRO A 106 1.48 -9.53 7.86
CA PRO A 106 1.79 -10.27 9.07
C PRO A 106 1.36 -11.74 9.00
N ASP A 107 1.98 -12.61 9.79
CA ASP A 107 1.59 -14.03 9.87
C ASP A 107 0.19 -14.22 10.46
N SER A 108 -0.31 -13.25 11.24
CA SER A 108 -1.69 -13.23 11.75
C SER A 108 -2.74 -13.10 10.64
N TYR A 109 -2.36 -12.74 9.42
CA TYR A 109 -3.25 -12.44 8.30
C TYR A 109 -3.46 -13.59 7.31
N GLU A 110 -3.31 -14.83 7.74
CA GLU A 110 -3.48 -16.00 6.86
C GLU A 110 -4.83 -15.99 6.11
N GLY A 111 -5.92 -15.57 6.77
CA GLY A 111 -7.23 -15.41 6.12
C GLY A 111 -7.22 -14.40 4.97
N ILE A 112 -6.57 -13.25 5.17
CA ILE A 112 -6.45 -12.21 4.13
C ILE A 112 -5.55 -12.70 2.99
N LYS A 113 -4.43 -13.37 3.30
CA LYS A 113 -3.53 -13.96 2.29
C LYS A 113 -4.27 -14.96 1.40
N MET A 114 -5.05 -15.86 2.00
CA MET A 114 -5.89 -16.82 1.26
C MET A 114 -6.95 -16.14 0.40
N GLU A 115 -7.62 -15.10 0.90
CA GLU A 115 -8.60 -14.34 0.11
C GLU A 115 -7.95 -13.64 -1.10
N ILE A 116 -6.74 -13.08 -0.92
CA ILE A 116 -5.98 -12.49 -2.05
C ILE A 116 -5.68 -13.56 -3.10
N HIS A 117 -5.14 -14.73 -2.70
CA HIS A 117 -4.88 -15.81 -3.65
C HIS A 117 -6.14 -16.25 -4.41
N PHE A 118 -7.28 -16.36 -3.72
CA PHE A 118 -8.55 -16.69 -4.36
C PHE A 118 -8.97 -15.63 -5.41
N LEU A 119 -8.77 -14.35 -5.12
CA LEU A 119 -9.05 -13.26 -6.06
C LEU A 119 -8.11 -13.29 -7.27
N SER A 120 -6.81 -13.52 -7.05
CA SER A 120 -5.81 -13.67 -8.11
C SER A 120 -6.13 -14.86 -9.03
N ASP A 121 -6.48 -16.01 -8.46
CA ASP A 121 -6.92 -17.19 -9.21
C ASP A 121 -8.21 -16.93 -9.99
N GLY A 122 -9.19 -16.29 -9.35
CA GLY A 122 -10.46 -15.93 -9.98
C GLY A 122 -10.29 -14.99 -11.18
N PHE A 123 -9.38 -14.02 -11.07
CA PHE A 123 -9.01 -13.15 -12.18
C PHE A 123 -8.36 -13.91 -13.33
N TYR A 124 -7.36 -14.74 -13.04
CA TYR A 124 -6.67 -15.55 -14.04
C TYR A 124 -7.66 -16.42 -14.84
N LEU A 125 -8.58 -17.10 -14.15
CA LEU A 125 -9.59 -17.94 -14.81
C LEU A 125 -10.56 -17.15 -15.69
N ALA A 126 -10.95 -15.94 -15.26
CA ALA A 126 -11.84 -15.08 -16.03
C ALA A 126 -11.12 -14.46 -17.24
N GLU A 127 -9.88 -14.02 -17.08
CA GLU A 127 -9.05 -13.44 -18.15
C GLU A 127 -8.78 -14.46 -19.27
N GLU A 128 -8.45 -15.70 -18.90
CA GLU A 128 -8.23 -16.80 -19.83
C GLU A 128 -9.54 -17.39 -20.42
N ASN A 129 -10.70 -16.80 -20.11
CA ASN A 129 -12.03 -17.27 -20.54
C ASN A 129 -12.31 -18.74 -20.14
N ILE A 130 -11.77 -19.19 -19.00
CA ILE A 130 -11.95 -20.55 -18.47
C ILE A 130 -13.20 -20.61 -17.58
N TYR A 131 -13.33 -19.67 -16.63
CA TYR A 131 -14.45 -19.63 -15.66
C TYR A 131 -14.66 -18.21 -15.10
N GLY A 132 -15.93 -17.85 -14.87
CA GLY A 132 -16.31 -16.53 -14.36
C GLY A 132 -16.24 -15.43 -15.41
N ASP A 133 -16.49 -14.19 -14.99
CA ASP A 133 -16.33 -13.01 -15.84
C ASP A 133 -15.69 -11.83 -15.07
N LEU A 134 -15.07 -10.91 -15.82
CA LEU A 134 -14.33 -9.78 -15.22
C LEU A 134 -15.22 -8.82 -14.41
N LYS A 135 -16.53 -8.77 -14.65
CA LYS A 135 -17.43 -7.92 -13.82
C LYS A 135 -17.64 -8.54 -12.45
N GLU A 136 -17.79 -9.86 -12.39
CA GLU A 136 -17.86 -10.59 -11.13
C GLU A 136 -16.54 -10.45 -10.35
N VAL A 137 -15.39 -10.64 -11.02
CA VAL A 137 -14.07 -10.43 -10.40
C VAL A 137 -13.93 -9.01 -9.86
N HIS A 138 -14.31 -8.00 -10.63
CA HIS A 138 -14.30 -6.60 -10.19
C HIS A 138 -15.17 -6.39 -8.95
N SER A 139 -16.38 -6.98 -8.91
CA SER A 139 -17.28 -6.90 -7.76
C SER A 139 -16.66 -7.53 -6.51
N ASN A 140 -16.15 -8.77 -6.64
CA ASN A 140 -15.52 -9.50 -5.54
C ASN A 140 -14.30 -8.75 -5.00
N LEU A 141 -13.47 -8.20 -5.88
CA LEU A 141 -12.30 -7.41 -5.49
C LEU A 141 -12.73 -6.11 -4.78
N LYS A 142 -13.80 -5.46 -5.23
CA LYS A 142 -14.34 -4.27 -4.57
C LYS A 142 -14.90 -4.58 -3.18
N GLU A 143 -15.65 -5.67 -3.06
CA GLU A 143 -16.19 -6.16 -1.78
C GLU A 143 -15.07 -6.53 -0.80
N PHE A 144 -13.98 -7.11 -1.29
CA PHE A 144 -12.80 -7.39 -0.48
C PHE A 144 -12.14 -6.11 0.04
N LEU A 145 -11.85 -5.15 -0.85
CA LEU A 145 -11.09 -3.93 -0.55
C LEU A 145 -11.88 -2.90 0.26
N ILE A 146 -13.20 -2.80 0.08
CA ILE A 146 -14.04 -1.80 0.77
C ILE A 146 -14.04 -2.00 2.30
N ARG A 147 -13.78 -3.22 2.78
CA ARG A 147 -13.63 -3.53 4.22
C ARG A 147 -12.50 -2.74 4.89
N PHE A 148 -11.58 -2.19 4.10
CA PHE A 148 -10.40 -1.48 4.58
C PHE A 148 -10.41 0.03 4.30
N ILE A 149 -11.46 0.57 3.67
CA ILE A 149 -11.46 1.99 3.24
C ILE A 149 -11.34 2.97 4.42
N ASP A 150 -11.95 2.66 5.56
CA ASP A 150 -11.92 3.53 6.74
C ASP A 150 -10.53 3.67 7.36
N TYR A 151 -9.58 2.81 7.00
CA TYR A 151 -8.20 2.92 7.46
C TYR A 151 -7.42 3.99 6.69
N THR A 152 -7.86 4.45 5.51
CA THR A 152 -7.13 5.50 4.78
C THR A 152 -7.10 6.83 5.53
N LYS A 153 -8.01 7.04 6.49
CA LYS A 153 -8.03 8.23 7.37
C LYS A 153 -6.75 8.41 8.21
N TYR A 154 -5.96 7.34 8.40
CA TYR A 154 -4.71 7.43 9.15
C TYR A 154 -3.58 8.12 8.38
N LEU A 155 -3.76 8.36 7.07
CA LEU A 155 -2.86 9.16 6.22
C LEU A 155 -3.41 10.54 5.87
N ALA A 156 -4.64 10.87 6.28
CA ALA A 156 -5.31 12.12 5.96
C ALA A 156 -5.07 13.22 7.01
#